data_AF-A0A1V6F309-F1
#
_entry.id   AF-A0A1V6F309-F1
#
_cell.length_a   1.000
_cell.length_b   1.000
_cell.length_c   1.000
_cell.angle_alpha   90.00
_cell.angle_beta   90.00
_cell.angle_gamma   90.00
#
_symmetry.space_group_name_H-M   'P 1'
#
loop_
_entity.id
_entity.type
_entity.pdbx_description
1 polymer ?
#
loop_
_entity_poly.entity_id
_entity_poly.type
_entity_poly.pdbx_seq_one_letter_code
_entity_poly.pdbx_strand_id
1 'polypeptide(L)'
;MLKYNYLTNNYVIIDPDHPEVIEPWGGFFVKATAQNAHIYLNYPTPARQQNDNQPVINNDYNIVERPKLKWEFSLAAKAGEKGDIIILGVGEGARDTLDPLDVPEIPNPPFPQIGMLQFSVCNNDWENNAGLYTRDIKNGRSGSWNWNLLINLENMLEDGIYSDIIRISAKGADKIPGGYIFRLVNPADGSSADLRNEDFLLDVDISNAEGEPWLIPLYLEVIPCGSDVDEREAFSASNYPNPFNPETTISYNLPSESFVTLEIYNLKGQVVNRLVSDSQPSGMHKVVWKGTDQQGRAVASGFYFYRLKTKDNQLTRKILLMK
;
A
#
# COMPACT_ATOMS: atom_id res chain seq x y z
N MET A 1 36.31 11.04 22.69
CA MET A 1 35.34 12.01 23.25
C MET A 1 34.70 12.75 22.08
N LEU A 2 33.50 12.36 21.68
CA LEU A 2 32.68 13.11 20.72
C LEU A 2 31.57 13.80 21.53
N LYS A 3 31.49 15.13 21.44
CA LYS A 3 30.43 15.95 22.04
C LYS A 3 29.28 16.03 21.04
N TYR A 4 28.11 15.56 21.45
CA TYR A 4 26.86 15.88 20.76
C TYR A 4 26.03 16.79 21.66
N ASN A 5 25.63 17.95 21.11
CA ASN A 5 24.62 18.82 21.71
C ASN A 5 23.26 18.36 21.17
N TYR A 6 22.33 18.00 22.06
CA TYR A 6 20.94 17.77 21.68
C TYR A 6 20.11 18.94 22.19
N LEU A 7 19.47 19.66 21.27
CA LEU A 7 18.37 20.57 21.56
C LEU A 7 17.08 19.76 21.43
N THR A 8 16.44 19.44 22.54
CA THR A 8 15.10 18.82 22.56
C THR A 8 14.06 19.93 22.64
N ASN A 9 13.57 20.39 21.49
CA ASN A 9 12.27 21.06 21.46
C ASN A 9 11.22 19.94 21.52
N ASN A 10 10.52 19.83 22.64
CA ASN A 10 9.40 18.91 22.78
C ASN A 10 8.17 19.56 22.14
N TYR A 11 7.73 19.01 21.01
CA TYR A 11 6.48 19.40 20.38
C TYR A 11 5.36 18.54 20.95
N VAL A 12 4.20 19.14 21.19
CA VAL A 12 2.96 18.40 21.48
C VAL A 12 2.01 18.68 20.34
N ILE A 13 1.54 17.61 19.72
CA ILE A 13 0.59 17.67 18.62
C ILE A 13 -0.80 17.39 19.17
N ILE A 14 -1.74 18.29 18.91
CA ILE A 14 -3.15 18.14 19.34
C ILE A 14 -4.00 17.95 18.08
N ASP A 15 -4.64 16.79 17.96
CA ASP A 15 -5.66 16.50 16.95
C ASP A 15 -7.06 16.59 17.60
N PRO A 16 -7.90 17.57 17.25
CA PRO A 16 -9.26 17.70 17.80
C PRO A 16 -10.20 16.57 17.38
N ASP A 17 -9.94 15.94 16.23
CA ASP A 17 -10.79 14.90 15.64
C ASP A 17 -10.35 13.49 16.09
N HIS A 18 -9.12 13.35 16.64
CA HIS A 18 -8.56 12.11 17.18
C HIS A 18 -7.86 12.34 18.54
N PRO A 19 -8.61 12.58 19.63
CA PRO A 19 -8.06 12.90 20.97
C PRO A 19 -7.35 11.72 21.66
N GLU A 20 -7.44 10.51 21.09
CA GLU A 20 -6.89 9.26 21.65
C GLU A 20 -5.45 8.93 21.19
N VAL A 21 -4.81 9.77 20.37
CA VAL A 21 -3.44 9.47 19.88
C VAL A 21 -2.42 9.69 20.99
N ILE A 22 -2.24 8.68 21.82
CA ILE A 22 -1.00 8.45 22.56
C ILE A 22 0.08 8.24 21.50
N GLU A 23 1.07 9.13 21.47
CA GLU A 23 2.22 9.00 20.56
C GLU A 23 2.91 7.64 20.76
N PRO A 24 3.37 6.98 19.68
CA PRO A 24 4.18 5.79 19.83
C PRO A 24 5.47 6.13 20.61
N TRP A 25 5.94 5.18 21.41
CA TRP A 25 7.16 5.29 22.17
C TRP A 25 8.35 5.72 21.29
N GLY A 26 8.91 6.90 21.55
CA GLY A 26 10.20 7.34 21.01
C GLY A 26 11.33 6.90 21.95
N GLY A 27 12.05 5.84 21.59
CA GLY A 27 13.19 5.37 22.38
C GLY A 27 14.28 4.71 21.55
N PHE A 28 15.37 4.35 22.22
CA PHE A 28 16.56 3.76 21.61
C PHE A 28 16.64 2.26 21.93
N PHE A 29 17.06 1.45 20.95
CA PHE A 29 17.51 0.09 21.20
C PHE A 29 19.02 0.08 21.43
N VAL A 30 19.47 -0.47 22.56
CA VAL A 30 20.89 -0.66 22.88
C VAL A 30 21.12 -2.14 23.18
N LYS A 31 21.96 -2.80 22.38
CA LYS A 31 22.29 -4.22 22.53
C LYS A 31 23.71 -4.40 23.06
N ALA A 32 23.81 -5.05 24.21
CA ALA A 32 25.06 -5.54 24.77
C ALA A 32 25.48 -6.85 24.07
N THR A 33 26.70 -6.91 23.54
CA THR A 33 27.22 -8.11 22.85
C THR A 33 28.00 -9.06 23.76
N ALA A 34 28.17 -8.72 25.05
CA ALA A 34 28.88 -9.53 26.04
C ALA A 34 27.96 -9.84 27.23
N GLN A 35 28.09 -11.05 27.81
CA GLN A 35 27.27 -11.54 28.93
C GLN A 35 27.31 -10.64 30.18
N ASN A 36 28.34 -9.80 30.33
CA ASN A 36 28.53 -8.90 31.48
C ASN A 36 28.62 -7.42 31.08
N ALA A 37 28.03 -7.02 29.95
CA ALA A 37 28.08 -5.61 29.56
C ALA A 37 27.16 -4.76 30.45
N HIS A 38 27.68 -3.62 30.91
CA HIS A 38 26.91 -2.62 31.66
C HIS A 38 26.68 -1.40 30.76
N ILE A 39 25.41 -1.01 30.59
CA ILE A 39 25.03 0.18 29.85
C ILE A 39 24.95 1.35 30.83
N TYR A 40 25.73 2.40 30.58
CA TYR A 40 25.69 3.64 31.36
C TYR A 40 25.12 4.75 30.49
N LEU A 41 23.89 5.17 30.79
CA LEU A 41 23.27 6.35 30.16
C LEU A 41 23.77 7.59 30.88
N ASN A 42 24.64 8.35 30.24
CA ASN A 42 25.21 9.56 30.83
C ASN A 42 24.32 10.76 30.48
N TYR A 43 23.41 11.10 31.40
CA TYR A 43 22.57 12.30 31.27
C TYR A 43 23.36 13.53 31.70
N PRO A 44 23.38 14.63 30.93
CA PRO A 44 24.00 15.88 31.38
C PRO A 44 23.28 16.38 32.65
N THR A 45 24.01 16.46 33.76
CA THR A 45 23.51 17.02 35.05
C THR A 45 24.21 18.38 35.27
N PRO A 46 23.47 19.45 35.59
CA PRO A 46 23.25 19.83 37.00
C PRO A 46 21.78 19.96 37.42
N ALA A 47 20.82 19.95 36.49
CA ALA A 47 19.42 20.26 36.77
C ALA A 47 18.69 19.26 37.69
N ARG A 48 19.21 18.04 37.84
CA ARG A 48 18.58 17.00 38.68
C ARG A 48 18.92 17.08 40.16
N GLN A 49 19.95 17.85 40.56
CA GLN A 49 20.33 17.97 41.97
C GLN A 49 19.44 18.93 42.77
N GLN A 50 18.57 19.71 42.12
CA GLN A 50 17.65 20.63 42.82
C GLN A 50 16.21 20.12 42.97
N ASN A 51 15.79 19.09 42.22
CA ASN A 51 14.39 18.63 42.18
C ASN A 51 14.27 17.12 42.42
N ASP A 52 14.53 16.67 43.65
CA ASP A 52 13.97 15.49 44.34
C ASP A 52 13.43 14.30 43.49
N ASN A 53 14.18 13.84 42.47
CA ASN A 53 13.73 12.86 41.48
C ASN A 53 12.39 13.15 40.78
N GLN A 54 11.90 14.39 40.84
CA GLN A 54 10.76 14.82 40.04
C GLN A 54 11.23 14.98 38.59
N PRO A 55 10.52 14.42 37.59
CA PRO A 55 10.82 14.70 36.19
C PRO A 55 10.78 16.22 35.99
N VAL A 56 11.77 16.77 35.29
CA VAL A 56 11.71 18.17 34.84
C VAL A 56 10.61 18.23 33.79
N ILE A 57 9.41 18.59 34.21
CA ILE A 57 8.31 18.89 33.30
C ILE A 57 8.61 20.27 32.73
N ASN A 58 9.26 20.29 31.57
CA ASN A 58 9.36 21.54 30.81
C ASN A 58 7.98 21.79 30.17
N ASN A 59 7.20 22.69 30.78
CA ASN A 59 5.86 23.07 30.29
C ASN A 59 5.92 23.98 29.05
N ASP A 60 7.11 24.32 28.56
CA ASP A 60 7.32 25.03 27.30
C ASP A 60 7.13 24.07 26.12
N TYR A 61 5.88 23.72 25.85
CA TYR A 61 5.51 23.00 24.65
C TYR A 61 5.30 23.99 23.52
N ASN A 62 6.00 23.78 22.41
CA ASN A 62 5.55 24.35 21.14
C ASN A 62 4.35 23.51 20.68
N ILE A 63 3.15 24.05 20.87
CA ILE A 63 1.94 23.49 20.27
C ILE A 63 2.07 23.71 18.77
N VAL A 64 2.26 22.63 18.03
CA VAL A 64 2.19 22.65 16.58
C VAL A 64 0.84 22.07 16.23
N GLU A 65 -0.03 22.90 15.68
CA GLU A 65 -1.28 22.41 15.10
C GLU A 65 -0.93 21.39 14.02
N ARG A 66 -1.50 20.19 14.15
CA ARG A 66 -1.30 19.17 13.12
C ARG A 66 -1.95 19.69 11.82
N PRO A 67 -1.24 19.65 10.68
CA PRO A 67 -1.85 20.06 9.42
C PRO A 67 -3.13 19.24 9.18
N LYS A 68 -4.22 19.90 8.76
CA LYS A 68 -5.51 19.23 8.58
C LYS A 68 -5.38 18.17 7.48
N LEU A 69 -5.70 16.93 7.83
CA LEU A 69 -5.76 15.84 6.86
C LEU A 69 -6.90 16.10 5.88
N LYS A 70 -6.59 16.05 4.58
CA LYS A 70 -7.62 16.03 3.53
C LYS A 70 -8.20 14.62 3.42
N TRP A 71 -7.34 13.62 3.44
CA TRP A 71 -7.70 12.21 3.46
C TRP A 71 -6.49 11.36 3.86
N GLU A 72 -6.76 10.19 4.42
CA GLU A 72 -5.77 9.14 4.67
C GLU A 72 -6.43 7.77 4.58
N PHE A 73 -5.61 6.75 4.33
CA PHE A 73 -6.02 5.35 4.30
C PHE A 73 -4.83 4.48 4.72
N SER A 74 -5.12 3.24 5.07
CA SER A 74 -4.07 2.27 5.43
C SER A 74 -3.91 1.23 4.33
N LEU A 75 -2.68 0.88 4.01
CA LEU A 75 -2.36 -0.31 3.21
C LEU A 75 -1.89 -1.42 4.12
N ALA A 76 -2.49 -2.59 4.00
CA ALA A 76 -2.11 -3.79 4.74
C ALA A 76 -1.54 -4.82 3.78
N ALA A 77 -0.34 -5.33 4.06
CA ALA A 77 0.22 -6.48 3.37
C ALA A 77 0.12 -7.71 4.28
N LYS A 78 -0.39 -8.83 3.76
CA LYS A 78 -0.61 -10.06 4.54
C LYS A 78 -0.19 -11.32 3.77
N ALA A 79 0.52 -12.21 4.46
CA ALA A 79 0.91 -13.55 4.01
C ALA A 79 0.71 -14.53 5.19
N GLY A 80 -0.24 -15.46 5.06
CA GLY A 80 -0.66 -16.30 6.19
C GLY A 80 -1.06 -15.49 7.44
N GLU A 81 -0.39 -15.74 8.57
CA GLU A 81 -0.57 -15.00 9.84
C GLU A 81 0.36 -13.78 9.98
N LYS A 82 1.28 -13.58 9.03
CA LYS A 82 2.19 -12.43 9.00
C LYS A 82 1.55 -11.29 8.24
N GLY A 83 1.75 -10.08 8.73
CA GLY A 83 1.31 -8.91 8.02
C GLY A 83 1.76 -7.64 8.71
N ASP A 84 1.71 -6.56 7.93
CA ASP A 84 2.11 -5.24 8.37
C ASP A 84 1.24 -4.18 7.69
N ILE A 85 1.17 -2.99 8.29
CA ILE A 85 0.27 -1.93 7.88
C ILE A 85 1.02 -0.60 7.85
N ILE A 86 0.89 0.11 6.71
CA ILE A 86 1.32 1.50 6.58
C ILE A 86 0.13 2.43 6.41
N ILE A 87 0.33 3.71 6.75
CA ILE A 87 -0.66 4.77 6.60
C ILE A 87 -0.15 5.79 5.58
N LEU A 88 -0.98 6.07 4.58
CA LEU A 88 -0.69 7.04 3.53
C LEU A 88 -1.80 8.07 3.47
N GLY A 89 -1.47 9.29 3.09
CA GLY A 89 -2.48 10.33 3.03
C GLY A 89 -1.99 11.63 2.44
N VAL A 90 -2.91 12.59 2.41
CA VAL A 90 -2.64 13.97 2.04
C VAL A 90 -3.14 14.92 3.11
N GLY A 91 -2.26 15.84 3.52
CA GLY A 91 -2.55 16.89 4.50
C GLY A 91 -2.33 18.28 3.90
N GLU A 92 -3.18 19.24 4.27
CA GLU A 92 -2.96 20.65 3.91
C GLU A 92 -1.79 21.21 4.72
N GLY A 93 -0.69 21.57 4.05
CA GLY A 93 0.53 22.07 4.71
C GLY A 93 1.55 20.99 5.07
N ALA A 94 1.27 19.73 4.72
CA ALA A 94 2.25 18.64 4.74
C ALA A 94 3.39 18.91 3.74
N ARG A 95 4.52 18.26 3.95
CA ARG A 95 5.73 18.35 3.12
C ARG A 95 5.97 17.03 2.43
N ASP A 96 6.69 17.07 1.32
CA ASP A 96 7.13 15.85 0.61
C ASP A 96 8.38 15.22 1.24
N THR A 97 8.89 15.85 2.28
CA THR A 97 10.06 15.48 3.08
C THR A 97 9.63 15.42 4.53
N LEU A 98 10.43 14.79 5.40
CA LEU A 98 10.13 14.62 6.83
C LEU A 98 9.40 15.82 7.47
N ASP A 99 8.21 15.55 7.96
CA ASP A 99 7.44 16.45 8.80
C ASP A 99 6.75 15.70 9.98
N PRO A 100 6.10 16.40 10.92
CA PRO A 100 5.49 15.78 12.10
C PRO A 100 4.30 14.83 11.84
N LEU A 101 3.85 14.70 10.59
CA LEU A 101 2.87 13.72 10.15
C LEU A 101 3.53 12.40 9.73
N ASP A 102 4.82 12.38 9.45
CA ASP A 102 5.53 11.16 9.07
C ASP A 102 5.94 10.38 10.32
N VAL A 103 5.88 9.04 10.22
CA VAL A 103 6.29 8.15 11.32
C VAL A 103 7.35 7.20 10.78
N PRO A 104 8.60 7.28 11.27
CA PRO A 104 9.65 6.38 10.84
C PRO A 104 9.32 4.94 11.23
N GLU A 105 9.77 4.01 10.40
CA GLU A 105 9.69 2.58 10.66
C GLU A 105 10.63 2.22 11.80
N ILE A 106 10.15 1.36 12.69
CA ILE A 106 10.99 0.87 13.78
C ILE A 106 11.88 -0.23 13.20
N PRO A 107 13.21 -0.14 13.37
CA PRO A 107 14.12 -1.15 12.82
C PRO A 107 13.78 -2.53 13.37
N ASN A 108 13.89 -3.52 12.50
CA ASN A 108 13.64 -4.92 12.87
C ASN A 108 14.52 -5.30 14.07
N PRO A 109 13.99 -6.12 14.99
CA PRO A 109 14.81 -6.67 16.05
C PRO A 109 15.97 -7.45 15.41
N PRO A 110 17.20 -7.33 15.92
CA PRO A 110 18.40 -7.88 15.27
C PRO A 110 18.49 -9.43 15.29
N PHE A 111 17.41 -10.11 15.68
CA PHE A 111 17.29 -11.56 15.74
C PHE A 111 15.83 -12.00 15.53
N PRO A 112 15.23 -11.83 14.35
CA PRO A 112 13.99 -12.53 14.05
C PRO A 112 14.32 -14.02 13.94
N GLN A 113 13.99 -14.82 14.96
CA GLN A 113 14.06 -16.29 14.88
C GLN A 113 12.93 -16.88 14.02
N ILE A 114 12.04 -16.01 13.56
CA ILE A 114 10.78 -16.33 12.92
C ILE A 114 10.68 -15.35 11.74
N GLY A 115 10.26 -15.86 10.59
CA GLY A 115 9.99 -15.06 9.39
C GLY A 115 9.08 -13.87 9.65
N MET A 116 9.39 -12.75 9.00
CA MET A 116 8.62 -11.53 9.13
C MET A 116 8.27 -10.93 7.76
N LEU A 117 7.08 -10.34 7.71
CA LEU A 117 6.65 -9.46 6.64
C LEU A 117 6.63 -8.06 7.23
N GLN A 118 7.48 -7.19 6.70
CA GLN A 118 7.46 -5.75 6.97
C GLN A 118 7.05 -5.00 5.71
N PHE A 119 6.21 -4.00 5.87
CA PHE A 119 5.75 -3.15 4.79
C PHE A 119 6.01 -1.70 5.16
N SER A 120 6.76 -0.99 4.34
CA SER A 120 7.18 0.37 4.67
C SER A 120 7.15 1.28 3.44
N VAL A 121 7.05 2.57 3.69
CA VAL A 121 7.35 3.62 2.70
C VAL A 121 8.86 3.83 2.66
N CYS A 122 9.44 3.84 1.46
CA CYS A 122 10.88 3.96 1.25
C CYS A 122 11.23 5.37 0.79
N ASN A 123 11.76 6.18 1.70
CA ASN A 123 12.18 7.56 1.44
C ASN A 123 13.70 7.71 1.57
N ASN A 124 14.44 6.78 0.95
CA ASN A 124 15.92 6.73 1.03
C ASN A 124 16.62 7.92 0.32
N ASP A 125 15.87 8.71 -0.43
CA ASP A 125 16.31 9.89 -1.16
C ASP A 125 16.18 11.20 -0.35
N TRP A 126 15.59 11.17 0.86
CA TRP A 126 15.45 12.35 1.70
C TRP A 126 16.79 12.83 2.29
N GLU A 127 17.10 14.12 2.10
CA GLU A 127 18.28 14.73 2.70
C GLU A 127 18.19 14.73 4.24
N ASN A 128 19.14 14.05 4.89
CA ASN A 128 19.30 13.91 6.35
C ASN A 128 18.27 13.06 7.11
N ASN A 129 17.27 12.50 6.44
CA ASN A 129 16.24 11.64 7.06
C ASN A 129 15.85 10.47 6.15
N ALA A 130 16.81 9.98 5.37
CA ALA A 130 16.66 8.79 4.54
C ALA A 130 16.30 7.58 5.39
N GLY A 131 15.27 6.83 5.01
CA GLY A 131 14.87 5.64 5.73
C GLY A 131 13.52 5.07 5.33
N LEU A 132 13.06 4.12 6.14
CA LEU A 132 11.76 3.48 6.04
C LEU A 132 10.77 4.15 6.98
N TYR A 133 9.49 4.19 6.59
CA TYR A 133 8.42 4.86 7.31
C TYR A 133 7.16 4.01 7.36
N THR A 134 6.46 3.98 8.50
CA THR A 134 5.12 3.38 8.65
C THR A 134 4.01 4.35 8.29
N ARG A 135 4.29 5.65 8.29
CA ARG A 135 3.36 6.69 7.86
C ARG A 135 4.07 7.76 7.06
N ASP A 136 3.47 8.15 5.94
CA ASP A 136 3.91 9.25 5.10
C ASP A 136 2.67 10.05 4.63
N ILE A 137 2.60 11.33 4.99
CA ILE A 137 1.54 12.24 4.56
C ILE A 137 2.13 13.31 3.65
N LYS A 138 1.72 13.30 2.38
CA LYS A 138 2.23 14.26 1.39
C LYS A 138 1.33 15.48 1.24
N ASN A 139 1.85 16.53 0.61
CA ASN A 139 1.00 17.62 0.17
C ASN A 139 0.19 17.23 -1.07
N GLY A 140 -1.03 17.74 -1.17
CA GLY A 140 -1.86 17.56 -2.36
C GLY A 140 -1.33 18.39 -3.51
N ARG A 141 -1.21 17.78 -4.70
CA ARG A 141 -0.75 18.47 -5.91
C ARG A 141 -1.66 18.16 -7.11
N SER A 142 -1.54 18.96 -8.17
CA SER A 142 -2.38 18.85 -9.37
C SER A 142 -1.89 17.85 -10.41
N GLY A 143 -0.59 17.49 -10.41
CA GLY A 143 -0.01 16.45 -11.27
C GLY A 143 0.08 15.11 -10.55
N SER A 144 0.40 14.03 -11.28
CA SER A 144 0.62 12.70 -10.68
C SER A 144 1.83 12.67 -9.74
N TRP A 145 1.77 11.81 -8.72
CA TRP A 145 2.89 11.52 -7.83
C TRP A 145 2.86 10.07 -7.39
N ASN A 146 3.89 9.65 -6.66
CA ASN A 146 3.95 8.30 -6.11
C ASN A 146 4.45 8.25 -4.67
N TRP A 147 4.16 7.13 -4.02
CA TRP A 147 4.95 6.62 -2.90
C TRP A 147 5.78 5.43 -3.38
N ASN A 148 7.05 5.42 -2.99
CA ASN A 148 7.90 4.25 -3.11
C ASN A 148 7.62 3.37 -1.90
N LEU A 149 7.26 2.12 -2.13
CA LEU A 149 6.92 1.18 -1.08
C LEU A 149 7.89 0.01 -1.13
N LEU A 150 8.09 -0.64 0.01
CA LEU A 150 9.01 -1.75 0.16
C LEU A 150 8.37 -2.82 1.04
N ILE A 151 8.32 -4.05 0.53
CA ILE A 151 8.02 -5.22 1.34
C ILE A 151 9.34 -5.93 1.62
N ASN A 152 9.60 -6.21 2.90
CA ASN A 152 10.75 -6.98 3.36
C ASN A 152 10.26 -8.32 3.93
N LEU A 153 10.76 -9.42 3.37
CA LEU A 153 10.38 -10.80 3.71
C LEU A 153 11.51 -11.55 4.44
N GLU A 154 12.19 -10.86 5.35
CA GLU A 154 13.30 -11.42 6.13
C GLU A 154 12.92 -12.72 6.86
N ASN A 155 13.75 -13.76 6.71
CA ASN A 155 13.61 -15.08 7.32
C ASN A 155 12.29 -15.85 7.03
N MET A 156 11.48 -15.42 6.05
CA MET A 156 10.21 -16.10 5.69
C MET A 156 10.41 -17.54 5.18
N LEU A 157 11.58 -17.83 4.59
CA LEU A 157 11.99 -19.18 4.18
C LEU A 157 12.12 -20.17 5.33
N GLU A 158 12.58 -19.70 6.50
CA GLU A 158 12.82 -20.54 7.68
C GLU A 158 11.52 -20.92 8.39
N ASP A 159 10.47 -20.11 8.21
CA ASP A 159 9.12 -20.33 8.72
C ASP A 159 8.28 -21.32 7.88
N GLY A 160 8.85 -21.87 6.81
CA GLY A 160 8.15 -22.78 5.90
C GLY A 160 7.25 -22.08 4.87
N ILE A 161 7.38 -20.76 4.72
CA ILE A 161 6.68 -19.98 3.70
C ILE A 161 7.56 -19.95 2.44
N TYR A 162 7.43 -20.99 1.61
CA TYR A 162 8.24 -21.19 0.40
C TYR A 162 7.63 -20.56 -0.87
N SER A 163 6.31 -20.39 -0.88
CA SER A 163 5.57 -19.71 -1.94
C SER A 163 4.26 -19.21 -1.32
N ASP A 164 4.07 -17.90 -1.26
CA ASP A 164 2.81 -17.34 -0.76
C ASP A 164 2.34 -16.18 -1.63
N ILE A 165 1.03 -16.00 -1.64
CA ILE A 165 0.38 -14.87 -2.27
C ILE A 165 0.30 -13.78 -1.21
N ILE A 166 1.14 -12.76 -1.36
CA ILE A 166 1.02 -11.56 -0.53
C ILE A 166 -0.19 -10.78 -1.01
N ARG A 167 -1.18 -10.65 -0.13
CA ARG A 167 -2.36 -9.81 -0.36
C ARG A 167 -2.11 -8.43 0.19
N ILE A 168 -2.18 -7.43 -0.68
CA ILE A 168 -2.14 -6.02 -0.33
C ILE A 168 -3.53 -5.43 -0.51
N SER A 169 -4.09 -4.90 0.57
CA SER A 169 -5.43 -4.32 0.58
C SER A 169 -5.41 -2.92 1.18
N ALA A 170 -6.35 -2.08 0.74
CA ALA A 170 -6.51 -0.74 1.26
C ALA A 170 -7.78 -0.65 2.11
N LYS A 171 -7.63 -0.18 3.36
CA LYS A 171 -8.75 0.13 4.25
C LYS A 171 -8.87 1.64 4.40
N GLY A 172 -10.10 2.16 4.22
CA GLY A 172 -10.36 3.60 4.17
C GLY A 172 -10.15 4.20 2.78
N ALA A 173 -9.89 3.37 1.76
CA ALA A 173 -9.73 3.82 0.37
C ALA A 173 -11.02 4.43 -0.21
N ASP A 174 -12.18 4.17 0.40
CA ASP A 174 -13.46 4.82 0.12
C ASP A 174 -13.46 6.32 0.46
N LYS A 175 -12.58 6.77 1.35
CA LYS A 175 -12.41 8.18 1.71
C LYS A 175 -11.56 8.95 0.69
N ILE A 176 -10.92 8.24 -0.23
CA ILE A 176 -10.16 8.85 -1.31
C ILE A 176 -11.13 9.62 -2.22
N PRO A 177 -10.87 10.90 -2.53
CA PRO A 177 -11.74 11.66 -3.42
C PRO A 177 -11.83 11.00 -4.80
N GLY A 178 -13.02 10.97 -5.40
CA GLY A 178 -13.27 10.31 -6.68
C GLY A 178 -12.42 10.85 -7.85
N GLY A 179 -11.89 12.07 -7.73
CA GLY A 179 -11.00 12.71 -8.70
C GLY A 179 -9.56 12.21 -8.70
N TYR A 180 -9.28 11.01 -8.21
CA TYR A 180 -7.95 10.41 -8.22
C TYR A 180 -8.02 8.94 -8.60
N ILE A 181 -6.98 8.41 -9.23
CA ILE A 181 -6.72 6.97 -9.39
C ILE A 181 -5.56 6.59 -8.48
N PHE A 182 -5.70 5.47 -7.77
CA PHE A 182 -4.72 4.94 -6.83
C PHE A 182 -4.27 3.57 -7.32
N ARG A 183 -3.15 3.55 -8.03
CA ARG A 183 -2.66 2.33 -8.69
C ARG A 183 -1.43 1.81 -7.96
N LEU A 184 -1.55 0.64 -7.34
CA LEU A 184 -0.38 -0.08 -6.87
C LEU A 184 0.23 -0.83 -8.04
N VAL A 185 1.55 -0.72 -8.22
CA VAL A 185 2.31 -1.27 -9.34
C VAL A 185 3.48 -2.09 -8.81
N ASN A 186 3.62 -3.32 -9.30
CA ASN A 186 4.86 -4.08 -9.19
C ASN A 186 5.74 -3.78 -10.42
N PRO A 187 6.90 -3.12 -10.25
CA PRO A 187 7.76 -2.79 -11.37
C PRO A 187 8.47 -3.99 -12.00
N ALA A 188 8.56 -5.13 -11.30
CA ALA A 188 9.26 -6.31 -11.81
C ALA A 188 8.53 -6.95 -12.99
N ASP A 189 7.20 -6.97 -12.96
CA ASP A 189 6.36 -7.62 -13.98
C ASP A 189 5.30 -6.68 -14.61
N GLY A 190 5.18 -5.45 -14.10
CA GLY A 190 4.20 -4.46 -14.55
C GLY A 190 2.76 -4.75 -14.09
N SER A 191 2.55 -5.74 -13.21
CA SER A 191 1.24 -5.99 -12.63
C SER A 191 0.79 -4.78 -11.80
N SER A 192 -0.51 -4.47 -11.86
CA SER A 192 -1.07 -3.34 -11.12
C SER A 192 -2.55 -3.52 -10.79
N ALA A 193 -3.01 -2.84 -9.74
CA ALA A 193 -4.41 -2.82 -9.31
C ALA A 193 -4.83 -1.42 -8.82
N ASP A 194 -6.11 -1.06 -9.03
CA ASP A 194 -6.72 0.08 -8.34
C ASP A 194 -7.21 -0.38 -6.96
N LEU A 195 -6.47 0.03 -5.93
CA LEU A 195 -6.67 -0.46 -4.55
C LEU A 195 -7.99 -0.01 -3.91
N ARG A 196 -8.76 0.89 -4.54
CA ARG A 196 -10.11 1.23 -4.06
C ARG A 196 -11.13 0.15 -4.38
N ASN A 197 -10.86 -0.62 -5.44
CA ASN A 197 -11.84 -1.54 -6.03
C ASN A 197 -11.45 -3.00 -5.81
N GLU A 198 -10.16 -3.29 -5.77
CA GLU A 198 -9.64 -4.65 -5.67
C GLU A 198 -8.34 -4.70 -4.88
N ASP A 199 -8.10 -5.84 -4.24
CA ASP A 199 -6.80 -6.09 -3.60
C ASP A 199 -5.76 -6.41 -4.66
N PHE A 200 -4.52 -6.02 -4.37
CA PHE A 200 -3.38 -6.41 -5.18
C PHE A 200 -2.81 -7.72 -4.62
N LEU A 201 -2.72 -8.74 -5.45
CA LEU A 201 -2.14 -10.03 -5.10
C LEU A 201 -0.77 -10.15 -5.77
N LEU A 202 0.26 -10.33 -4.96
CA LEU A 202 1.62 -10.54 -5.40
C LEU A 202 1.98 -12.01 -5.20
N ASP A 203 2.25 -12.71 -6.29
CA ASP A 203 2.77 -14.07 -6.24
C ASP A 203 4.28 -14.02 -6.01
N VAL A 204 4.75 -14.56 -4.89
CA VAL A 204 6.16 -14.56 -4.52
C VAL A 204 6.66 -16.01 -4.46
N ASP A 205 7.50 -16.37 -5.43
CA ASP A 205 8.25 -17.63 -5.42
C ASP A 205 9.59 -17.41 -4.69
N ILE A 206 9.70 -17.94 -3.47
CA ILE A 206 10.89 -17.80 -2.65
C ILE A 206 11.70 -19.09 -2.79
N SER A 207 12.40 -19.26 -3.92
CA SER A 207 13.23 -20.45 -4.17
C SER A 207 14.68 -20.22 -3.68
N ASN A 208 15.04 -20.82 -2.54
CA ASN A 208 16.41 -21.05 -2.03
C ASN A 208 17.49 -19.97 -2.31
N ALA A 209 17.20 -18.68 -2.09
CA ALA A 209 18.25 -17.68 -1.99
C ALA A 209 18.69 -17.58 -0.53
N GLU A 210 19.69 -18.38 -0.16
CA GLU A 210 20.38 -18.19 1.12
C GLU A 210 21.06 -16.81 1.15
N GLY A 211 20.74 -15.99 2.15
CA GLY A 211 21.60 -14.89 2.58
C GLY A 211 21.33 -13.48 2.06
N GLU A 212 20.30 -13.23 1.24
CA GLU A 212 19.93 -11.87 0.81
C GLU A 212 18.53 -11.47 1.34
N PRO A 213 18.33 -10.20 1.77
CA PRO A 213 17.02 -9.73 2.17
C PRO A 213 16.09 -9.70 0.95
N TRP A 214 14.94 -10.33 1.10
CA TRP A 214 13.89 -10.36 0.08
C TRP A 214 13.13 -9.03 0.10
N LEU A 215 13.71 -8.05 -0.59
CA LEU A 215 13.16 -6.71 -0.74
C LEU A 215 12.36 -6.63 -2.05
N ILE A 216 11.07 -6.38 -1.93
CA ILE A 216 10.16 -6.23 -3.07
C ILE A 216 9.74 -4.76 -3.16
N PRO A 217 10.29 -3.99 -4.13
CA PRO A 217 9.87 -2.62 -4.36
C PRO A 217 8.50 -2.60 -5.04
N LEU A 218 7.64 -1.68 -4.60
CA LEU A 218 6.35 -1.38 -5.22
C LEU A 218 6.20 0.14 -5.36
N TYR A 219 5.34 0.57 -6.27
CA TYR A 219 4.95 1.98 -6.38
C TYR A 219 3.45 2.12 -6.17
N LEU A 220 3.04 3.04 -5.30
CA LEU A 220 1.67 3.51 -5.31
C LEU A 220 1.62 4.82 -6.10
N GLU A 221 1.07 4.76 -7.30
CA GLU A 221 0.84 5.91 -8.16
C GLU A 221 -0.49 6.57 -7.81
N VAL A 222 -0.46 7.88 -7.57
CA VAL A 222 -1.63 8.74 -7.42
C VAL A 222 -1.73 9.64 -8.62
N ILE A 223 -2.81 9.47 -9.36
CA ILE A 223 -3.08 10.21 -10.59
C ILE A 223 -4.31 11.07 -10.37
N PRO A 224 -4.19 12.41 -10.31
CA PRO A 224 -5.34 13.29 -10.29
C PRO A 224 -6.11 13.18 -11.60
N CYS A 225 -7.38 12.79 -11.51
CA CYS A 225 -8.34 12.93 -12.60
C CYS A 225 -8.68 14.42 -12.73
N GLY A 226 -7.87 15.17 -13.46
CA GLY A 226 -8.23 16.51 -13.89
C GLY A 226 -9.53 16.49 -14.71
N SER A 227 -10.23 17.62 -14.76
CA SER A 227 -11.43 17.83 -15.59
C SER A 227 -11.19 17.70 -17.10
N ASP A 228 -9.94 17.45 -17.53
CA ASP A 228 -9.50 17.24 -18.92
C ASP A 228 -8.60 15.99 -19.06
N VAL A 229 -8.80 14.95 -18.24
CA VAL A 229 -8.21 13.63 -18.53
C VAL A 229 -9.08 12.95 -19.59
N ASP A 230 -8.55 12.98 -20.81
CA ASP A 230 -8.95 12.26 -22.02
C ASP A 230 -9.80 11.01 -21.70
N GLU A 231 -10.94 10.87 -22.37
CA GLU A 231 -12.09 9.96 -22.14
C GLU A 231 -11.77 8.45 -22.00
N ARG A 232 -10.49 8.09 -22.01
CA ARG A 232 -9.94 6.73 -21.92
C ARG A 232 -9.77 6.21 -20.49
N GLU A 233 -9.64 7.05 -19.47
CA GLU A 233 -9.42 6.55 -18.08
C GLU A 233 -10.68 6.38 -17.23
N ALA A 234 -11.82 6.98 -17.64
CA ALA A 234 -13.12 6.69 -17.04
C ALA A 234 -13.72 5.36 -17.54
N PHE A 235 -13.16 4.78 -18.60
CA PHE A 235 -13.51 3.47 -19.14
C PHE A 235 -12.50 2.42 -18.67
N SER A 236 -12.83 1.68 -17.61
CA SER A 236 -11.95 0.70 -16.98
C SER A 236 -12.65 -0.64 -16.79
N ALA A 237 -11.88 -1.72 -16.69
CA ALA A 237 -12.40 -3.05 -16.38
C ALA A 237 -11.35 -3.89 -15.66
N SER A 238 -11.73 -4.66 -14.65
CA SER A 238 -10.88 -5.63 -13.95
C SER A 238 -11.66 -6.92 -13.68
N ASN A 239 -10.99 -7.99 -13.23
CA ASN A 239 -11.67 -9.21 -12.84
C ASN A 239 -11.03 -9.87 -11.61
N TYR A 240 -11.86 -10.34 -10.67
CA TYR A 240 -11.40 -11.02 -9.47
C TYR A 240 -12.32 -12.19 -9.08
N PRO A 241 -11.76 -13.35 -8.66
CA PRO A 241 -10.33 -13.67 -8.60
C PRO A 241 -9.68 -13.87 -9.99
N ASN A 242 -8.35 -13.81 -10.07
CA ASN A 242 -7.54 -14.17 -11.25
C ASN A 242 -6.12 -14.56 -10.78
N PRO A 243 -5.68 -15.83 -10.85
CA PRO A 243 -6.39 -16.98 -11.40
C PRO A 243 -7.69 -17.30 -10.66
N PHE A 244 -8.66 -17.93 -11.33
CA PHE A 244 -9.97 -18.22 -10.73
C PHE A 244 -10.38 -19.69 -10.82
N ASN A 245 -11.18 -20.14 -9.85
CA ASN A 245 -11.85 -21.44 -9.80
C ASN A 245 -13.09 -21.38 -8.87
N PRO A 246 -14.32 -21.69 -9.31
CA PRO A 246 -14.78 -21.91 -10.69
C PRO A 246 -15.28 -20.61 -11.36
N GLU A 247 -15.37 -19.49 -10.64
CA GLU A 247 -15.91 -18.23 -11.17
C GLU A 247 -15.05 -16.99 -10.86
N THR A 248 -15.14 -15.99 -11.73
CA THR A 248 -14.52 -14.66 -11.58
C THR A 248 -15.56 -13.59 -11.82
N THR A 249 -15.49 -12.49 -11.08
CA THR A 249 -16.34 -11.31 -11.27
C THR A 249 -15.57 -10.27 -12.05
N ILE A 250 -16.06 -9.92 -13.25
CA ILE A 250 -15.55 -8.83 -14.06
C ILE A 250 -16.27 -7.55 -13.63
N SER A 251 -15.52 -6.58 -13.11
CA SER A 251 -16.02 -5.25 -12.74
C SER A 251 -15.59 -4.23 -13.78
N TYR A 252 -16.46 -3.30 -14.19
CA TYR A 252 -16.10 -2.26 -15.15
C TYR A 252 -16.82 -0.94 -14.89
N ASN A 253 -16.19 0.17 -15.25
CA ASN A 253 -16.74 1.52 -15.14
C ASN A 253 -17.04 2.11 -16.52
N LEU A 254 -18.17 2.81 -16.62
CA LEU A 254 -18.56 3.54 -17.83
C LEU A 254 -18.62 5.05 -17.54
N PRO A 255 -17.97 5.91 -18.35
CA PRO A 255 -18.05 7.37 -18.20
C PRO A 255 -19.45 7.92 -18.45
N SER A 256 -20.18 7.29 -19.36
CA SER A 256 -21.49 7.71 -19.84
C SER A 256 -22.34 6.49 -20.17
N GLU A 257 -23.65 6.68 -20.30
CA GLU A 257 -24.52 5.62 -20.81
C GLU A 257 -24.03 5.15 -22.17
N SER A 258 -23.81 3.85 -22.32
CA SER A 258 -23.19 3.28 -23.50
C SER A 258 -23.73 1.90 -23.81
N PHE A 259 -23.82 1.55 -25.09
CA PHE A 259 -24.02 0.17 -25.50
C PHE A 259 -22.72 -0.62 -25.27
N VAL A 260 -22.74 -1.58 -24.35
CA VAL A 260 -21.59 -2.35 -23.92
C VAL A 260 -21.64 -3.75 -24.51
N THR A 261 -20.51 -4.20 -25.06
CA THR A 261 -20.26 -5.60 -25.40
C THR A 261 -19.11 -6.13 -24.54
N LEU A 262 -19.38 -7.14 -23.70
CA LEU A 262 -18.38 -7.84 -22.91
C LEU A 262 -18.31 -9.30 -23.35
N GLU A 263 -17.19 -9.70 -23.95
CA GLU A 263 -17.01 -11.02 -24.55
C GLU A 263 -15.73 -11.70 -24.05
N ILE A 264 -15.78 -13.01 -23.88
CA ILE A 264 -14.66 -13.88 -23.55
C ILE A 264 -14.14 -14.55 -24.82
N TYR A 265 -12.81 -14.62 -24.95
CA TYR A 265 -12.08 -15.15 -26.09
C TYR A 265 -11.07 -16.20 -25.64
N ASN A 266 -10.87 -17.23 -26.46
CA ASN A 266 -9.77 -18.18 -26.29
C ASN A 266 -8.47 -17.68 -26.98
N LEU A 267 -7.38 -18.43 -26.84
CA LEU A 267 -6.07 -18.14 -27.47
C LEU A 267 -6.11 -18.04 -29.00
N LYS A 268 -7.12 -18.66 -29.65
CA LYS A 268 -7.31 -18.58 -31.11
C LYS A 268 -8.13 -17.36 -31.52
N GLY A 269 -8.50 -16.48 -30.59
CA GLY A 269 -9.34 -15.31 -30.83
C GLY A 269 -10.80 -15.64 -31.11
N GLN A 270 -11.25 -16.87 -30.79
CA GLN A 270 -12.65 -17.26 -30.96
C GLN A 270 -13.45 -16.83 -29.73
N VAL A 271 -14.66 -16.30 -29.95
CA VAL A 271 -15.59 -15.97 -28.87
C VAL A 271 -16.04 -17.25 -28.18
N VAL A 272 -15.72 -17.34 -26.89
CA VAL A 272 -16.10 -18.44 -25.99
C VAL A 272 -17.44 -18.16 -25.36
N ASN A 273 -17.65 -16.93 -24.89
CA ASN A 273 -18.90 -16.51 -24.25
C ASN A 273 -19.12 -15.00 -24.45
N ARG A 274 -20.37 -14.56 -24.41
CA ARG A 274 -20.77 -13.15 -24.41
C ARG A 274 -21.57 -12.90 -23.14
N LEU A 275 -21.01 -12.08 -22.26
CA LEU A 275 -21.56 -11.85 -20.92
C LEU A 275 -22.49 -10.63 -20.91
N VAL A 276 -22.19 -9.61 -21.72
CA VAL A 276 -22.99 -8.39 -21.85
C VAL A 276 -23.08 -8.00 -23.32
N SER A 277 -24.25 -7.52 -23.73
CA SER A 277 -24.52 -6.95 -25.04
C SER A 277 -25.78 -6.08 -24.97
N ASP A 278 -25.71 -5.03 -24.16
CA ASP A 278 -26.86 -4.16 -23.89
C ASP A 278 -26.40 -2.72 -23.55
N SER A 279 -27.34 -1.78 -23.55
CA SER A 279 -27.14 -0.43 -23.02
C SER A 279 -27.03 -0.46 -21.51
N GLN A 280 -25.98 0.15 -20.98
CA GLN A 280 -25.72 0.25 -19.54
C GLN A 280 -25.58 1.72 -19.15
N PRO A 281 -26.14 2.15 -18.02
CA PRO A 281 -25.98 3.51 -17.52
C PRO A 281 -24.51 3.80 -17.15
N SER A 282 -24.16 5.08 -17.04
CA SER A 282 -22.85 5.49 -16.50
C SER A 282 -22.64 4.95 -15.10
N GLY A 283 -21.39 4.62 -14.75
CA GLY A 283 -21.00 4.12 -13.42
C GLY A 283 -20.49 2.68 -13.44
N MET A 284 -20.46 2.09 -12.24
CA MET A 284 -19.85 0.78 -11.99
C MET A 284 -20.81 -0.38 -12.24
N HIS A 285 -20.30 -1.40 -12.91
CA HIS A 285 -21.01 -2.63 -13.27
C HIS A 285 -20.21 -3.86 -12.88
N LYS A 286 -20.91 -4.97 -12.59
CA LYS A 286 -20.29 -6.25 -12.22
C LYS A 286 -20.98 -7.41 -12.93
N VAL A 287 -20.19 -8.32 -13.48
CA VAL A 287 -20.69 -9.50 -14.22
C VAL A 287 -19.85 -10.73 -13.89
N VAL A 288 -20.51 -11.84 -13.56
CA VAL A 288 -19.84 -13.08 -13.17
C VAL A 288 -19.65 -13.99 -14.39
N TRP A 289 -18.42 -14.49 -14.57
CA TRP A 289 -18.13 -15.57 -15.51
C TRP A 289 -17.75 -16.85 -14.76
N LYS A 290 -18.49 -17.93 -15.03
CA LYS A 290 -18.34 -19.24 -14.36
C LYS A 290 -17.43 -20.22 -15.11
N GLY A 291 -16.53 -19.71 -15.95
CA GLY A 291 -15.70 -20.58 -16.80
C GLY A 291 -16.52 -21.43 -17.77
N THR A 292 -17.61 -20.88 -18.33
CA THR A 292 -18.50 -21.57 -19.27
C THR A 292 -18.50 -20.92 -20.66
N ASP A 293 -18.76 -21.73 -21.70
CA ASP A 293 -19.03 -21.28 -23.07
C ASP A 293 -20.48 -20.78 -23.26
N GLN A 294 -20.83 -20.33 -24.46
CA GLN A 294 -22.19 -19.88 -24.83
C GLN A 294 -23.27 -20.95 -24.65
N GLN A 295 -22.91 -22.24 -24.63
CA GLN A 295 -23.84 -23.34 -24.39
C GLN A 295 -23.91 -23.74 -22.90
N GLY A 296 -23.26 -22.97 -22.02
CA GLY A 296 -23.21 -23.26 -20.58
C GLY A 296 -22.26 -24.40 -20.21
N ARG A 297 -21.44 -24.90 -21.14
CA ARG A 297 -20.50 -26.00 -20.87
C ARG A 297 -19.21 -25.44 -20.28
N ALA A 298 -18.65 -26.13 -19.30
CA ALA A 298 -17.40 -25.72 -18.68
C ALA A 298 -16.23 -25.79 -19.69
N VAL A 299 -15.43 -24.73 -19.74
CA VAL A 299 -14.26 -24.65 -20.63
C VAL A 299 -13.02 -25.26 -19.97
N ALA A 300 -11.96 -25.54 -20.73
CA ALA A 300 -10.72 -26.11 -20.19
C ALA A 300 -9.93 -25.08 -19.37
N SER A 301 -9.11 -25.54 -18.42
CA SER A 301 -8.14 -24.68 -17.73
C SER A 301 -7.17 -24.05 -18.73
N GLY A 302 -6.73 -22.83 -18.44
CA GLY A 302 -5.81 -22.09 -19.30
C GLY A 302 -6.16 -20.61 -19.44
N PHE A 303 -5.46 -19.96 -20.37
CA PHE A 303 -5.61 -18.53 -20.61
C PHE A 303 -6.79 -18.20 -21.52
N TYR A 304 -7.52 -17.18 -21.11
CA TYR A 304 -8.60 -16.54 -21.84
C TYR A 304 -8.37 -15.03 -21.83
N PHE A 305 -9.13 -14.32 -22.65
CA PHE A 305 -9.17 -12.86 -22.65
C PHE A 305 -10.61 -12.41 -22.58
N TYR A 306 -10.92 -11.39 -21.80
CA TYR A 306 -12.17 -10.67 -21.98
C TYR A 306 -11.92 -9.36 -22.70
N ARG A 307 -12.92 -8.93 -23.47
CA ARG A 307 -12.91 -7.67 -24.18
C ARG A 307 -14.17 -6.90 -23.82
N LEU A 308 -13.99 -5.74 -23.20
CA LEU A 308 -15.03 -4.75 -22.97
C LEU A 308 -14.98 -3.74 -24.12
N LYS A 309 -16.11 -3.52 -24.77
CA LYS A 309 -16.21 -2.61 -25.91
C LYS A 309 -17.45 -1.73 -25.80
N THR A 310 -17.29 -0.45 -26.08
CA THR A 310 -18.36 0.50 -26.38
C THR A 310 -18.20 1.03 -27.80
N LYS A 311 -18.99 2.03 -28.19
CA LYS A 311 -18.85 2.69 -29.48
C LYS A 311 -17.47 3.33 -29.63
N ASP A 312 -17.01 4.00 -28.58
CA ASP A 312 -15.84 4.89 -28.63
C ASP A 312 -14.61 4.28 -27.94
N ASN A 313 -14.79 3.28 -27.07
CA ASN A 313 -13.70 2.67 -26.28
C ASN A 313 -13.65 1.15 -26.41
N GLN A 314 -12.45 0.58 -26.22
CA GLN A 314 -12.23 -0.87 -26.16
C GLN A 314 -11.08 -1.20 -25.22
N LEU A 315 -11.28 -2.20 -24.35
CA LEU A 315 -10.30 -2.69 -23.39
C LEU A 315 -10.28 -4.22 -23.40
N THR A 316 -9.09 -4.82 -23.41
CA THR A 316 -8.90 -6.28 -23.35
C THR A 316 -8.02 -6.62 -22.15
N ARG A 317 -8.42 -7.57 -21.30
CA ARG A 317 -7.52 -8.14 -20.27
C ARG A 317 -7.51 -9.66 -20.30
N LYS A 318 -6.43 -10.22 -19.74
CA LYS A 318 -6.14 -11.66 -19.67
C LYS A 318 -6.72 -12.26 -18.38
N ILE A 319 -7.32 -13.45 -18.48
CA ILE A 319 -7.82 -14.24 -17.37
C ILE A 319 -7.18 -15.64 -17.41
N LEU A 320 -6.81 -16.19 -16.25
CA LEU A 320 -6.35 -17.56 -16.08
C LEU A 320 -7.40 -18.37 -15.31
N LEU A 321 -7.97 -19.40 -15.96
CA LEU A 321 -8.84 -20.40 -15.31
C LEU A 321 -7.99 -21.57 -14.82
N MET A 322 -8.11 -21.93 -13.55
CA MET A 322 -7.53 -23.15 -12.97
C MET A 322 -8.64 -24.08 -12.52
N LYS A 323 -8.49 -25.39 -12.78
CA LYS A 323 -9.41 -26.44 -12.30
C LYS A 323 -8.62 -27.46 -11.52
#